data_AF-A0A5U9KP18-F1
#
_entry.id   AF-A0A5U9KP18-F1
#
_cell.length_a   1.000
_cell.length_b   1.000
_cell.length_c   1.000
_cell.angle_alpha   90.00
_cell.angle_beta   90.00
_cell.angle_gamma   90.00
#
_symmetry.space_group_name_H-M   'P 1'
#
loop_
_entity.id
_entity.type
_entity.pdbx_description
1 polymer ?
#
loop_
_entity_poly.entity_id
_entity_poly.type
_entity_poly.pdbx_seq_one_letter_code
_entity_poly.pdbx_strand_id
1 'polypeptide(L)'
;MQGRLRFQGNTNDVFLIFNRQENDVPIIGFLSPLQWEQLLRQAERNFILYEQDHDDDVYLKNIVLQQAGQAVPFSSYRFQRNYSLALQALENANFKCEYNPEHITFISPITQKSFMEAHHLIPLAFQKNHIHSLDNIGNIYSLCPICHRAIHYGDSQTKRIILEKLYYSRNMFFENQLGTDFGKLCFYYGI
;
A
#
# COMPACT_ATOMS: atom_id res chain seq x y z
N MET A 1 -51.58 19.03 -15.17
CA MET A 1 -51.26 17.75 -14.51
C MET A 1 -49.76 17.60 -14.48
N GLN A 2 -49.11 17.95 -13.37
CA GLN A 2 -47.67 17.73 -13.18
C GLN A 2 -47.47 16.27 -12.77
N GLY A 3 -46.79 15.49 -13.60
CA GLY A 3 -46.47 14.10 -13.29
C GLY A 3 -45.62 14.05 -12.02
N ARG A 4 -46.13 13.39 -10.97
CA ARG A 4 -45.30 13.01 -9.81
C ARG A 4 -44.10 12.23 -10.34
N LEU A 5 -42.91 12.81 -10.27
CA LEU A 5 -41.66 12.05 -10.36
C LEU A 5 -41.72 10.97 -9.29
N ARG A 6 -41.96 9.73 -9.72
CA ARG A 6 -42.02 8.59 -8.80
C ARG A 6 -40.58 8.19 -8.51
N PHE A 7 -40.16 8.41 -7.29
CA PHE A 7 -38.91 7.89 -6.78
C PHE A 7 -39.05 6.36 -6.62
N GLN A 8 -38.69 5.61 -7.66
CA GLN A 8 -38.89 4.17 -7.77
C GLN A 8 -37.62 3.52 -8.33
N GLY A 9 -37.11 2.52 -7.60
CA GLY A 9 -36.04 1.62 -8.07
C GLY A 9 -36.62 0.31 -8.60
N ASN A 10 -35.78 -0.48 -9.26
CA ASN A 10 -36.09 -1.83 -9.69
C ASN A 10 -35.90 -2.84 -8.55
N THR A 11 -36.43 -4.05 -8.73
CA THR A 11 -36.15 -5.16 -7.83
C THR A 11 -34.64 -5.42 -7.75
N ASN A 12 -34.12 -5.55 -6.53
CA ASN A 12 -32.71 -5.72 -6.18
C ASN A 12 -31.82 -4.48 -6.34
N ASP A 13 -32.36 -3.32 -6.70
CA ASP A 13 -31.57 -2.09 -6.64
C ASP A 13 -31.16 -1.78 -5.19
N VAL A 14 -29.94 -1.30 -5.02
CA VAL A 14 -29.41 -0.81 -3.75
C VAL A 14 -29.87 0.63 -3.55
N PHE A 15 -30.60 0.85 -2.46
CA PHE A 15 -31.07 2.17 -2.04
C PHE A 15 -29.97 2.91 -1.29
N LEU A 16 -29.70 4.16 -1.67
CA LEU A 16 -28.60 4.97 -1.13
C LEU A 16 -29.09 6.31 -0.60
N ILE A 17 -28.51 6.73 0.53
CA ILE A 17 -28.67 8.04 1.13
C ILE A 17 -27.30 8.52 1.59
N PHE A 18 -26.83 9.68 1.13
CA PHE A 18 -25.57 10.27 1.58
C PHE A 18 -25.56 11.80 1.47
N ASN A 19 -24.70 12.46 2.24
CA ASN A 19 -24.50 13.92 2.19
C ASN A 19 -23.20 14.24 1.45
N ARG A 20 -23.16 15.36 0.72
CA ARG A 20 -21.91 15.93 0.20
C ARG A 20 -21.46 17.05 1.11
N GLN A 21 -20.15 17.22 1.32
CA GLN A 21 -19.62 18.25 2.22
C GLN A 21 -20.05 19.68 1.83
N GLU A 22 -20.38 19.91 0.57
CA GLU A 22 -20.82 21.20 0.02
C GLU A 22 -22.35 21.34 -0.07
N ASN A 23 -23.12 20.36 0.42
CA ASN A 23 -24.57 20.35 0.25
C ASN A 23 -25.29 19.79 1.48
N ASP A 24 -26.08 20.64 2.13
CA ASP A 24 -26.86 20.30 3.33
C ASP A 24 -28.08 19.42 3.04
N VAL A 25 -28.37 19.15 1.75
CA VAL A 25 -29.46 18.27 1.34
C VAL A 25 -28.94 16.86 1.06
N PRO A 26 -29.48 15.80 1.69
CA PRO A 26 -29.09 14.43 1.41
C PRO A 26 -29.44 14.06 -0.03
N ILE A 27 -28.49 13.43 -0.70
CA ILE A 27 -28.69 12.82 -2.01
C ILE A 27 -29.27 11.43 -1.78
N ILE A 28 -30.41 11.17 -2.42
CA ILE A 28 -31.16 9.93 -2.30
C ILE A 28 -31.33 9.33 -3.70
N GLY A 29 -31.04 8.03 -3.85
CA GLY A 29 -31.11 7.37 -5.15
C GLY A 29 -31.08 5.85 -5.08
N PHE A 30 -31.05 5.22 -6.25
CA PHE A 30 -30.92 3.78 -6.43
C PHE A 30 -29.73 3.48 -7.34
N LEU A 31 -29.04 2.37 -7.09
CA LEU A 31 -28.08 1.78 -8.01
C LEU A 31 -28.47 0.34 -8.31
N SER A 32 -28.30 -0.07 -9.56
CA SER A 32 -28.38 -1.50 -9.89
C SER A 32 -27.29 -2.30 -9.17
N PRO A 33 -27.46 -3.62 -8.95
CA PRO A 33 -26.43 -4.47 -8.37
C PRO A 33 -25.06 -4.32 -9.04
N LEU A 34 -25.03 -4.23 -10.38
CA LEU A 34 -23.79 -4.06 -11.14
C LEU A 34 -23.10 -2.72 -10.84
N GLN A 35 -23.87 -1.62 -10.79
CA GLN A 35 -23.33 -0.29 -10.48
C GLN A 35 -22.86 -0.21 -9.03
N TRP A 36 -23.59 -0.85 -8.11
CA TRP A 36 -23.20 -0.95 -6.71
C TRP A 36 -21.87 -1.68 -6.55
N GLU A 37 -21.73 -2.84 -7.19
CA GLU A 37 -20.47 -3.57 -7.19
C GLU A 37 -19.31 -2.77 -7.81
N GLN A 38 -19.56 -2.08 -8.92
CA GLN A 38 -18.54 -1.22 -9.55
C GLN A 38 -18.12 -0.09 -8.59
N LEU A 39 -19.07 0.53 -7.90
CA LEU A 39 -18.81 1.60 -6.95
C LEU A 39 -18.04 1.09 -5.73
N LEU A 40 -18.40 -0.08 -5.19
CA LEU A 40 -17.65 -0.72 -4.10
C LEU A 40 -16.22 -1.05 -4.53
N ARG A 41 -16.01 -1.65 -5.70
CA ARG A 41 -14.67 -1.94 -6.22
C ARG A 41 -13.83 -0.68 -6.39
N GLN A 42 -14.42 0.41 -6.90
CA GLN A 42 -13.73 1.70 -7.02
C GLN A 42 -13.40 2.31 -5.66
N ALA A 43 -14.34 2.26 -4.72
CA ALA A 43 -14.14 2.77 -3.36
C ALA A 43 -13.06 1.98 -2.61
N GLU A 44 -13.08 0.64 -2.70
CA GLU A 44 -12.05 -0.23 -2.14
C GLU A 44 -10.68 0.06 -2.77
N ARG A 45 -10.61 0.18 -4.10
CA ARG A 45 -9.37 0.51 -4.81
C ARG A 45 -8.82 1.87 -4.37
N ASN A 46 -9.67 2.88 -4.28
CA ASN A 46 -9.27 4.23 -3.84
C ASN A 46 -8.83 4.23 -2.37
N PHE A 47 -9.51 3.49 -1.51
CA PHE A 47 -9.13 3.32 -0.10
C PHE A 47 -7.77 2.63 0.03
N ILE A 48 -7.53 1.57 -0.75
CA ILE A 48 -6.26 0.84 -0.78
C ILE A 48 -5.12 1.75 -1.25
N LEU A 49 -5.34 2.52 -2.33
CA LEU A 49 -4.34 3.45 -2.84
C LEU A 49 -4.04 4.59 -1.85
N TYR A 50 -5.06 5.07 -1.12
CA TYR A 50 -4.91 6.15 -0.14
C TYR A 50 -4.20 5.70 1.15
N GLU A 51 -4.50 4.51 1.67
CA GLU A 51 -3.92 4.01 2.93
C GLU A 51 -2.47 3.51 2.79
N GLN A 52 -2.02 3.15 1.58
CA GLN A 52 -0.62 2.75 1.37
C GLN A 52 0.35 3.94 1.49
N ASP A 53 -0.06 5.13 1.05
CA ASP A 53 0.89 6.21 0.71
C ASP A 53 1.10 7.24 1.85
N HIS A 54 0.13 7.40 2.76
CA HIS A 54 0.12 8.54 3.69
C HIS A 54 1.32 8.59 4.65
N ASP A 55 1.90 7.42 4.97
CA ASP A 55 2.95 7.29 5.99
C ASP A 55 4.34 6.95 5.42
N ASP A 56 4.46 6.64 4.12
CA ASP A 56 5.70 6.10 3.56
C ASP A 56 6.83 7.14 3.53
N ASP A 57 6.53 8.39 3.15
CA ASP A 57 7.51 9.46 3.14
C ASP A 57 8.05 9.77 4.55
N VAL A 58 7.17 9.73 5.56
CA VAL A 58 7.53 9.92 6.97
C VAL A 58 8.38 8.74 7.45
N TYR A 59 8.00 7.52 7.09
CA TYR A 59 8.74 6.31 7.43
C TYR A 59 10.15 6.31 6.85
N LEU A 60 10.30 6.57 5.54
CA LEU A 60 11.59 6.66 4.87
C LEU A 60 12.47 7.75 5.47
N LYS A 61 11.90 8.93 5.76
CA LYS A 61 12.61 10.01 6.44
C LYS A 61 13.13 9.57 7.80
N ASN A 62 12.33 8.84 8.58
CA ASN A 62 12.72 8.39 9.91
C ASN A 62 13.82 7.32 9.88
N ILE A 63 13.86 6.47 8.84
CA ILE A 63 14.99 5.56 8.61
C ILE A 63 16.27 6.38 8.38
N VAL A 64 16.20 7.41 7.53
CA VAL A 64 17.37 8.29 7.26
C VAL A 64 17.85 8.99 8.53
N LEU A 65 16.94 9.49 9.37
CA LEU A 65 17.28 10.08 10.67
C LEU A 65 17.98 9.05 11.58
N GLN A 66 17.48 7.82 11.64
CA GLN A 66 18.11 6.76 12.42
C GLN A 66 19.52 6.44 11.89
N GLN A 67 19.72 6.35 10.57
CA GLN A 67 21.04 6.15 9.97
C GLN A 67 22.01 7.29 10.33
N ALA A 68 21.50 8.52 10.42
CA ALA A 68 22.29 9.69 10.80
C ALA A 68 22.56 9.79 12.32
N GLY A 69 22.13 8.80 13.11
CA GLY A 69 22.25 8.82 14.58
C GLY A 69 21.40 9.90 15.25
N GLN A 70 20.39 10.42 14.54
CA GLN A 70 19.49 11.45 15.05
C GLN A 70 18.33 10.80 15.82
N ALA A 71 17.82 11.51 16.83
CA ALA A 71 16.60 11.10 17.51
C ALA A 71 15.44 11.07 16.51
N VAL A 72 14.79 9.91 16.38
CA VAL A 72 13.58 9.78 15.58
C VAL A 72 12.43 10.31 16.42
N PRO A 73 11.68 11.34 15.95
CA PRO A 73 10.54 11.84 16.70
C PRO A 73 9.51 10.72 16.88
N PHE A 74 8.83 10.73 18.03
CA PHE A 74 7.68 9.85 18.22
C PHE A 74 6.58 10.32 17.26
N SER A 75 6.53 9.73 16.07
CA SER A 75 5.40 9.89 15.18
C SER A 75 4.25 9.05 15.73
N SER A 76 3.08 9.67 15.85
CA SER A 76 1.82 8.97 16.08
C SER A 76 1.44 8.18 14.82
N TYR A 77 2.25 7.20 14.45
CA TYR A 77 1.84 6.30 13.38
C TYR A 77 0.60 5.54 13.83
N ARG A 78 -0.23 5.19 12.85
CA ARG A 78 -1.28 4.19 13.07
C ARG A 78 -0.68 2.81 13.42
N PHE A 79 0.57 2.55 13.01
CA PHE A 79 1.33 1.32 13.24
C PHE A 79 2.78 1.61 13.65
N GLN A 80 3.25 1.04 14.76
CA GLN A 80 4.64 1.16 15.20
C GLN A 80 5.56 0.41 14.22
N ARG A 81 6.63 1.08 13.76
CA ARG A 81 7.62 0.53 12.82
C ARG A 81 8.99 0.42 13.48
N ASN A 82 9.66 -0.71 13.33
CA ASN A 82 10.99 -0.95 13.82
C ASN A 82 12.02 -0.62 12.73
N TYR A 83 12.56 0.59 12.82
CA TYR A 83 13.52 1.09 11.84
C TYR A 83 14.81 0.26 11.77
N SER A 84 15.21 -0.42 12.86
CA SER A 84 16.38 -1.31 12.82
C SER A 84 16.17 -2.51 11.90
N LEU A 85 14.93 -3.02 11.76
CA LEU A 85 14.63 -4.07 10.77
C LEU A 85 14.72 -3.53 9.34
N ALA A 86 14.32 -2.27 9.14
CA ALA A 86 14.45 -1.60 7.85
C ALA A 86 15.92 -1.47 7.43
N LEU A 87 16.77 -1.01 8.36
CA LEU A 87 18.22 -0.93 8.13
C LEU A 87 18.82 -2.29 7.83
N GLN A 88 18.46 -3.29 8.63
CA GLN A 88 18.92 -4.66 8.41
C GLN A 88 18.51 -5.18 7.01
N ALA A 89 17.32 -4.84 6.51
CA ALA A 89 16.89 -5.23 5.17
C ALA A 89 17.77 -4.58 4.08
N LEU A 90 18.05 -3.29 4.21
CA LEU A 90 18.92 -2.56 3.28
C LEU A 90 20.35 -3.13 3.29
N GLU A 91 20.88 -3.44 4.46
CA GLU A 91 22.21 -4.04 4.65
C GLU A 91 22.27 -5.45 4.05
N ASN A 92 21.28 -6.31 4.33
CA ASN A 92 21.18 -7.66 3.77
C ASN A 92 21.16 -7.64 2.23
N ALA A 93 20.51 -6.63 1.63
CA ALA A 93 20.48 -6.43 0.19
C ALA A 93 21.75 -5.76 -0.37
N ASN A 94 22.76 -5.48 0.47
CA ASN A 94 23.97 -4.73 0.12
C ASN A 94 23.66 -3.37 -0.54
N PHE A 95 22.59 -2.71 -0.11
CA PHE A 95 22.09 -1.46 -0.70
C PHE A 95 21.87 -1.57 -2.21
N LYS A 96 21.38 -2.73 -2.67
CA LYS A 96 20.91 -2.96 -4.05
C LYS A 96 19.40 -3.08 -4.10
N CYS A 97 18.81 -2.78 -5.25
CA CYS A 97 17.38 -2.99 -5.46
C CYS A 97 17.10 -4.49 -5.66
N GLU A 98 16.20 -5.04 -4.87
CA GLU A 98 15.85 -6.47 -4.92
C GLU A 98 14.96 -6.82 -6.13
N TYR A 99 14.27 -5.84 -6.73
CA TYR A 99 13.61 -6.05 -8.02
C TYR A 99 14.62 -6.13 -9.17
N ASN A 100 15.61 -5.24 -9.21
CA ASN A 100 16.65 -5.26 -10.23
C ASN A 100 18.00 -4.78 -9.65
N PRO A 101 18.96 -5.71 -9.40
CA PRO A 101 20.26 -5.37 -8.82
C PRO A 101 21.13 -4.43 -9.67
N GLU A 102 20.82 -4.28 -10.96
CA GLU A 102 21.52 -3.38 -11.89
C GLU A 102 21.06 -1.92 -11.75
N HIS A 103 19.97 -1.64 -11.02
CA HIS A 103 19.53 -0.26 -10.80
C HIS A 103 20.52 0.49 -9.92
N ILE A 104 21.09 1.56 -10.48
CA ILE A 104 22.02 2.47 -9.81
C ILE A 104 21.25 3.71 -9.34
N THR A 105 21.59 4.18 -8.15
CA THR A 105 21.09 5.41 -7.55
C THR A 105 22.26 6.28 -7.10
N PHE A 106 21.99 7.50 -6.66
CA PHE A 106 23.00 8.37 -6.07
C PHE A 106 23.56 7.77 -4.77
N ILE A 107 24.78 8.18 -4.39
CA ILE A 107 25.40 7.74 -3.13
C ILE A 107 24.83 8.55 -1.97
N SER A 108 24.34 7.86 -0.94
CA SER A 108 23.90 8.48 0.30
C SER A 108 25.10 9.04 1.08
N PRO A 109 25.05 10.31 1.53
CA PRO A 109 26.12 10.88 2.36
C PRO A 109 26.20 10.23 3.75
N ILE A 110 25.12 9.56 4.20
CA ILE A 110 25.07 8.94 5.52
C ILE A 110 25.67 7.53 5.48
N THR A 111 25.23 6.70 4.54
CA THR A 111 25.67 5.30 4.46
C THR A 111 26.91 5.12 3.60
N GLN A 112 27.26 6.10 2.76
CA GLN A 112 28.32 6.00 1.74
C GLN A 112 28.10 4.84 0.75
N LYS A 113 26.83 4.46 0.55
CA LYS A 113 26.37 3.42 -0.39
C LYS A 113 25.30 3.99 -1.33
N SER A 114 24.93 3.23 -2.37
CA SER A 114 23.78 3.55 -3.23
C SER A 114 22.52 3.76 -2.37
N PHE A 115 21.78 4.82 -2.66
CA PHE A 115 20.55 5.14 -1.94
C PHE A 115 19.43 4.15 -2.29
N MET A 116 18.84 3.53 -1.28
CA MET A 116 17.72 2.59 -1.39
C MET A 116 16.69 2.90 -0.30
N GLU A 117 15.44 2.56 -0.58
CA GLU A 117 14.28 2.75 0.27
C GLU A 117 13.81 1.38 0.78
N ALA A 118 13.54 1.28 2.08
CA ALA A 118 13.00 0.06 2.66
C ALA A 118 11.48 0.05 2.49
N HIS A 119 10.94 -1.05 1.97
CA HIS A 119 9.54 -1.18 1.61
C HIS A 119 8.91 -2.43 2.21
N HIS A 120 7.80 -2.31 2.94
CA HIS A 120 7.01 -3.47 3.36
C HIS A 120 6.17 -3.98 2.19
N LEU A 121 6.46 -5.18 1.68
CA LEU A 121 5.74 -5.72 0.51
C LEU A 121 4.25 -5.93 0.81
N ILE A 122 3.90 -6.46 1.98
CA ILE A 122 2.55 -6.37 2.51
C ILE A 122 2.46 -5.09 3.35
N PRO A 123 1.63 -4.10 2.94
CA PRO A 123 1.52 -2.84 3.66
C PRO A 123 1.02 -3.04 5.10
N LEU A 124 1.60 -2.31 6.06
CA LEU A 124 1.23 -2.43 7.48
C LEU A 124 -0.22 -2.02 7.77
N ALA A 125 -0.84 -1.25 6.88
CA ALA A 125 -2.27 -0.93 6.94
C ALA A 125 -3.17 -2.17 7.03
N PHE A 126 -2.68 -3.31 6.52
CA PHE A 126 -3.38 -4.59 6.58
C PHE A 126 -3.05 -5.44 7.82
N GLN A 127 -2.30 -4.94 8.81
CA GLN A 127 -1.90 -5.71 9.99
C GLN A 127 -3.09 -6.40 10.70
N LYS A 128 -4.25 -5.75 10.74
CA LYS A 128 -5.48 -6.33 11.33
C LYS A 128 -5.97 -7.61 10.64
N ASN A 129 -5.53 -7.86 9.40
CA ASN A 129 -5.86 -9.04 8.60
C ASN A 129 -4.83 -10.18 8.78
N HIS A 130 -3.83 -10.00 9.65
CA HIS A 130 -2.75 -10.96 9.88
C HIS A 130 -2.56 -11.23 11.37
N ILE A 131 -2.34 -12.51 11.71
CA ILE A 131 -2.07 -12.94 13.09
C ILE A 131 -0.64 -12.57 13.49
N HIS A 132 0.31 -12.72 12.56
CA HIS A 132 1.71 -12.39 12.77
C HIS A 132 2.01 -10.93 12.40
N SER A 133 3.03 -10.35 13.03
CA SER A 133 3.48 -8.99 12.73
C SER A 133 3.94 -8.88 11.27
N LEU A 134 3.41 -7.89 10.55
CA LEU A 134 3.85 -7.51 9.21
C LEU A 134 5.15 -6.72 9.25
N ASP A 135 5.49 -6.11 10.39
CA ASP A 135 6.78 -5.45 10.59
C ASP A 135 7.85 -6.49 10.97
N ASN A 136 8.35 -7.19 9.95
CA ASN A 136 9.35 -8.24 10.06
C ASN A 136 10.30 -8.20 8.86
N ILE A 137 11.51 -8.73 9.04
CA ILE A 137 12.56 -8.68 8.02
C ILE A 137 12.17 -9.35 6.69
N GLY A 138 11.37 -10.42 6.74
CA GLY A 138 10.93 -11.15 5.55
C GLY A 138 9.95 -10.35 4.68
N ASN A 139 9.22 -9.41 5.27
CA ASN A 139 8.29 -8.53 4.57
C ASN A 139 8.94 -7.23 4.07
N ILE A 140 10.17 -6.90 4.47
CA ILE A 140 10.84 -5.65 4.07
C ILE A 140 11.80 -5.92 2.90
N TYR A 141 11.71 -5.11 1.86
CA TYR A 141 12.58 -5.14 0.69
C TYR A 141 13.36 -3.84 0.52
N SER A 142 14.59 -3.95 0.02
CA SER A 142 15.40 -2.84 -0.45
C SER A 142 15.04 -2.51 -1.89
N LEU A 143 14.47 -1.34 -2.15
CA LEU A 143 14.07 -0.90 -3.48
C LEU A 143 14.75 0.43 -3.85
N CYS A 144 15.07 0.62 -5.13
CA CYS A 144 15.43 1.96 -5.58
C CYS A 144 14.18 2.86 -5.61
N PRO A 145 14.33 4.19 -5.53
CA PRO A 145 13.19 5.10 -5.52
C PRO A 145 12.25 4.94 -6.72
N ILE A 146 12.80 4.56 -7.89
CA ILE A 146 12.00 4.32 -9.10
C ILE A 146 11.09 3.09 -8.92
N CYS A 147 11.65 1.97 -8.45
CA CYS A 147 10.88 0.74 -8.26
C CYS A 147 9.85 0.89 -7.14
N HIS A 148 10.24 1.53 -6.04
CA HIS A 148 9.34 1.78 -4.92
C HIS A 148 8.11 2.58 -5.38
N ARG A 149 8.33 3.71 -6.05
CA ARG A 149 7.23 4.53 -6.60
C ARG A 149 6.44 3.81 -7.68
N ALA A 150 7.07 2.98 -8.52
CA ALA A 150 6.38 2.19 -9.53
C ALA A 150 5.40 1.17 -8.93
N ILE A 151 5.71 0.56 -7.78
CA ILE A 151 4.80 -0.36 -7.08
C ILE A 151 3.56 0.37 -6.55
N HIS A 152 3.68 1.64 -6.12
CA HIS A 152 2.55 2.41 -5.60
C HIS A 152 1.73 3.11 -6.69
N TYR A 153 2.38 3.69 -7.70
CA TYR A 153 1.74 4.57 -8.68
C TYR A 153 1.72 4.05 -10.12
N GLY A 154 2.44 2.95 -10.41
CA GLY A 154 2.44 2.35 -11.73
C GLY A 154 1.06 1.82 -12.14
N ASP A 155 0.88 1.57 -13.44
CA ASP A 155 -0.30 0.86 -13.90
C ASP A 155 -0.35 -0.59 -13.37
N SER A 156 -1.49 -1.27 -13.54
CA SER A 156 -1.67 -2.63 -13.03
C SER A 156 -0.61 -3.62 -13.54
N GLN A 157 -0.14 -3.45 -14.78
CA GLN A 157 0.87 -4.33 -15.37
C GLN A 157 2.25 -4.09 -14.74
N THR A 158 2.64 -2.83 -14.58
CA THR A 158 3.89 -2.40 -13.95
C THR A 158 3.96 -2.90 -12.51
N LYS A 159 2.89 -2.69 -11.74
CA LYS A 159 2.78 -3.18 -10.36
C LYS A 159 2.89 -4.71 -10.32
N ARG A 160 2.12 -5.41 -11.15
CA ARG A 160 2.09 -6.88 -11.17
C ARG A 160 3.47 -7.47 -11.42
N ILE A 161 4.20 -6.97 -12.42
CA ILE A 161 5.54 -7.50 -12.77
C ILE A 161 6.51 -7.36 -11.60
N ILE A 162 6.49 -6.22 -10.90
CA ILE A 162 7.38 -5.99 -9.76
C ILE A 162 6.96 -6.86 -8.57
N LEU A 163 5.67 -6.86 -8.21
CA LEU A 163 5.12 -7.64 -7.10
C LEU A 163 5.35 -9.13 -7.30
N GLU A 164 5.21 -9.64 -8.52
CA GLU A 164 5.42 -11.05 -8.86
C GLU A 164 6.85 -11.46 -8.53
N LYS A 165 7.83 -10.69 -9.02
CA LYS A 165 9.24 -10.97 -8.77
C LYS A 165 9.59 -10.92 -7.28
N LEU A 166 9.13 -9.90 -6.58
CA LEU A 166 9.40 -9.75 -5.14
C LEU A 166 8.72 -10.87 -4.34
N TYR A 167 7.43 -11.13 -4.57
CA TYR A 167 6.68 -12.18 -3.89
C TYR A 167 7.33 -13.54 -4.07
N TYR A 168 7.64 -13.94 -5.31
CA TYR A 168 8.23 -15.25 -5.58
C TYR A 168 9.67 -15.39 -5.11
N SER A 169 10.37 -14.28 -4.81
CA SER A 169 11.68 -14.36 -4.15
C SER A 169 11.60 -14.84 -2.69
N ARG A 170 10.43 -14.71 -2.05
CA ARG A 170 10.18 -15.13 -0.66
C ARG A 170 8.81 -15.80 -0.45
N ASN A 171 8.27 -16.50 -1.44
CA ASN A 171 6.89 -17.01 -1.40
C ASN A 171 6.62 -17.96 -0.22
N MET A 172 7.58 -18.85 0.09
CA MET A 172 7.45 -19.75 1.25
C MET A 172 7.28 -18.99 2.56
N PHE A 173 7.90 -17.82 2.70
CA PHE A 173 7.71 -16.96 3.88
C PHE A 173 6.30 -16.38 3.89
N PHE A 174 5.82 -15.82 2.78
CA PHE A 174 4.48 -15.22 2.72
C PHE A 174 3.36 -16.25 2.93
N GLU A 175 3.48 -17.43 2.33
CA GLU A 175 2.48 -18.49 2.43
C GLU A 175 2.48 -19.09 3.84
N ASN A 176 3.65 -19.48 4.36
CA ASN A 176 3.73 -20.22 5.62
C ASN A 176 3.65 -19.32 6.86
N GLN A 177 4.21 -18.11 6.81
CA GLN A 177 4.27 -17.22 7.98
C GLN A 177 3.17 -16.17 7.98
N LEU A 178 2.74 -15.70 6.80
CA LEU A 178 1.77 -14.60 6.70
C LEU A 178 0.43 -15.01 6.06
N GLY A 179 0.27 -16.28 5.67
CA GLY A 179 -0.98 -16.81 5.08
C GLY A 179 -1.47 -15.98 3.90
N THR A 180 -0.53 -15.54 3.05
CA THR A 180 -0.80 -14.61 1.94
C THR A 180 -0.25 -15.17 0.66
N ASP A 181 -1.16 -15.48 -0.27
CA ASP A 181 -0.81 -15.82 -1.65
C ASP A 181 -0.61 -14.57 -2.52
N PHE A 182 -0.13 -14.78 -3.75
CA PHE A 182 0.12 -13.69 -4.69
C PHE A 182 -1.15 -12.92 -5.09
N GLY A 183 -2.31 -13.59 -5.16
CA GLY A 183 -3.58 -12.94 -5.47
C GLY A 183 -4.02 -11.98 -4.37
N LYS A 184 -3.88 -12.40 -3.11
CA LYS A 184 -4.13 -11.55 -1.94
C LYS A 184 -3.15 -10.38 -1.86
N LEU A 185 -1.89 -10.58 -2.25
CA LEU A 185 -0.93 -9.49 -2.39
C LEU A 185 -1.38 -8.49 -3.47
N CYS A 186 -1.79 -8.97 -4.65
CA CYS A 186 -2.29 -8.10 -5.73
C CYS A 186 -3.49 -7.24 -5.26
N PHE A 187 -4.42 -7.86 -4.53
CA PHE A 187 -5.54 -7.17 -3.90
C PHE A 187 -5.08 -6.02 -3.01
N TYR A 188 -4.04 -6.22 -2.19
CA TYR A 188 -3.49 -5.15 -1.35
C TYR A 188 -2.93 -3.97 -2.12
N TYR A 189 -2.64 -4.09 -3.42
CA TYR A 189 -2.19 -2.99 -4.29
C TYR A 189 -3.26 -2.50 -5.27
N GLY A 190 -4.50 -2.98 -5.14
CA GLY A 190 -5.63 -2.59 -5.97
C GLY A 190 -5.48 -3.02 -7.44
N ILE A 191 -4.85 -4.18 -7.68
CA ILE A 191 -4.65 -4.77 -9.01
C ILE A 191 -5.17 -6.20 -9.10
#